data_AF-A0A1H2YWV8-F1
#
_entry.id   AF-A0A1H2YWV8-F1
#
_cell.length_a   1.000
_cell.length_b   1.000
_cell.length_c   1.000
_cell.angle_alpha   90.00
_cell.angle_beta   90.00
_cell.angle_gamma   90.00
#
_symmetry.space_group_name_H-M   'P 1'
#
loop_
_entity.id
_entity.type
_entity.pdbx_description
1 polymer ?
#
loop_
_entity_poly.entity_id
_entity_poly.type
_entity_poly.pdbx_seq_one_letter_code
_entity_poly.pdbx_strand_id
1 'polypeptide(L)'
;MTARQPPKPARPRDIAFPRHYLRFGILEVPPPAMAGSRHFEPIPYQWSCHVETESGLVDQFGFLDTRGLDPRPELVDALLAVIERKGSILVPSARETALLHGLQRRIADPTGAFADALTRLVEIDRLAKGRRDPAARRVVLGIRTAALVLWPDDAADPSPMLRDDRAAAAAYLELIDARTQRIRRRQLARALVRYGDLELSDLVQAFAEHAGGGSEPIKSGPMLN
;
A
#
# COMPACT_ATOMS: atom_id res chain seq x y z
N MET A 1 23.81 -16.39 17.16
CA MET A 1 23.99 -15.59 15.93
C MET A 1 22.92 -14.51 15.91
N THR A 2 23.27 -13.31 16.34
CA THR A 2 22.36 -12.16 16.39
C THR A 2 22.20 -11.63 14.97
N ALA A 3 21.05 -11.88 14.33
CA ALA A 3 20.71 -11.23 13.07
C ALA A 3 20.69 -9.72 13.32
N ARG A 4 21.67 -9.00 12.76
CA ARG A 4 21.68 -7.54 12.78
C ARG A 4 20.50 -7.08 11.94
N GLN A 5 19.45 -6.64 12.63
CA GLN A 5 18.38 -5.85 12.04
C GLN A 5 19.03 -4.63 11.34
N PRO A 6 18.79 -4.40 10.05
CA PRO A 6 19.37 -3.25 9.37
C PRO A 6 18.97 -1.97 10.12
N PRO A 7 19.86 -0.97 10.22
CA PRO A 7 19.56 0.26 10.92
C PRO A 7 18.34 0.92 10.29
N LYS A 8 17.33 1.19 11.12
CA LYS A 8 16.14 1.93 10.71
C LYS A 8 16.57 3.29 10.15
N PRO A 9 16.09 3.72 8.96
CA PRO A 9 16.56 4.95 8.35
C PRO A 9 16.34 6.13 9.31
N ALA A 10 17.39 6.90 9.53
CA ALA A 10 17.38 8.02 10.46
C ALA A 10 16.62 9.24 9.90
N ARG A 11 16.50 9.34 8.57
CA ARG A 11 15.80 10.43 7.87
C ARG A 11 15.04 9.89 6.64
N PRO A 12 13.92 10.52 6.24
CA PRO A 12 13.18 10.12 5.05
C PRO A 12 14.00 10.12 3.74
N ARG A 13 14.99 11.03 3.64
CA ARG A 13 15.90 11.12 2.49
C ARG A 13 16.84 9.92 2.33
N ASP A 14 17.08 9.17 3.41
CA ASP A 14 18.00 8.02 3.44
C ASP A 14 17.28 6.72 3.05
N ILE A 15 15.98 6.79 2.74
CA ILE A 15 15.18 5.62 2.34
C ILE A 15 15.49 5.25 0.89
N ALA A 16 15.96 4.02 0.71
CA ALA A 16 16.42 3.48 -0.56
C ALA A 16 15.29 3.31 -1.58
N PHE A 17 15.60 3.66 -2.83
CA PHE A 17 14.74 3.38 -3.98
C PHE A 17 14.90 1.93 -4.48
N PRO A 18 13.88 1.38 -5.17
CA PRO A 18 12.54 1.94 -5.30
C PRO A 18 11.80 1.93 -3.95
N ARG A 19 10.97 2.95 -3.73
CA ARG A 19 10.17 3.11 -2.53
C ARG A 19 8.77 2.57 -2.81
N HIS A 20 8.41 1.49 -2.12
CA HIS A 20 7.10 0.85 -2.23
C HIS A 20 6.23 1.37 -1.11
N TYR A 21 5.40 2.38 -1.37
CA TYR A 21 4.41 2.84 -0.42
C TYR A 21 3.25 1.85 -0.45
N LEU A 22 2.94 1.23 0.68
CA LEU A 22 2.01 0.12 0.77
C LEU A 22 1.00 0.37 1.88
N ARG A 23 -0.28 0.30 1.53
CA ARG A 23 -1.38 0.32 2.52
C ARG A 23 -2.34 -0.83 2.31
N PHE A 24 -3.04 -1.20 3.38
CA PHE A 24 -4.04 -2.26 3.37
C PHE A 24 -5.41 -1.72 3.77
N GLY A 25 -6.46 -2.25 3.17
CA GLY A 25 -7.78 -2.24 3.78
C GLY A 25 -7.94 -3.50 4.61
N ILE A 26 -8.21 -3.32 5.91
CA ILE A 26 -8.19 -4.38 6.91
C ILE A 26 -9.60 -4.52 7.50
N LEU A 27 -10.13 -5.74 7.52
CA LEU A 27 -11.26 -6.11 8.36
C LEU A 27 -10.73 -6.51 9.73
N GLU A 28 -10.94 -5.65 10.74
CA GLU A 28 -10.55 -5.93 12.12
C GLU A 28 -11.34 -7.10 12.73
N VAL A 29 -12.62 -7.23 12.34
CA VAL A 29 -13.51 -8.31 12.79
C VAL A 29 -14.05 -9.04 11.56
N PRO A 30 -13.37 -10.10 11.10
CA PRO A 30 -13.83 -10.83 9.92
C PRO A 30 -15.07 -11.68 10.22
N PRO A 31 -16.00 -11.84 9.26
CA PRO A 31 -17.07 -12.82 9.36
C PRO A 31 -16.53 -14.25 9.49
N PRO A 32 -17.27 -15.17 10.14
CA PRO A 32 -16.82 -16.53 10.41
C PRO A 32 -16.32 -17.30 9.18
N ALA A 33 -16.95 -17.09 8.03
CA ALA A 33 -16.59 -17.73 6.77
C ALA A 33 -15.15 -17.44 6.29
N MET A 34 -14.56 -16.31 6.71
CA MET A 34 -13.20 -15.90 6.34
C MET A 34 -12.16 -16.16 7.44
N ALA A 35 -12.60 -16.35 8.69
CA ALA A 35 -11.71 -16.47 9.84
C ALA A 35 -10.91 -17.80 9.87
N GLY A 36 -11.41 -18.84 9.21
CA GLY A 36 -10.84 -20.19 9.32
C GLY A 36 -10.90 -20.69 10.78
N SER A 37 -9.85 -21.38 11.25
CA SER A 37 -9.79 -21.99 12.59
C SER A 37 -9.44 -21.02 13.73
N ARG A 38 -8.94 -19.81 13.42
CA ARG A 38 -8.56 -18.80 14.42
C ARG A 38 -9.53 -17.62 14.35
N HIS A 39 -10.47 -17.62 15.28
CA HIS A 39 -11.47 -16.58 15.41
C HIS A 39 -10.79 -15.24 15.77
N PHE A 40 -11.21 -14.14 15.12
CA PHE A 40 -10.85 -12.74 15.42
C PHE A 40 -9.47 -12.20 15.02
N GLU A 41 -8.70 -12.86 14.15
CA GLU A 41 -7.51 -12.21 13.56
C GLU A 41 -7.91 -11.21 12.46
N PRO A 42 -7.32 -9.99 12.39
CA PRO A 42 -7.57 -9.06 11.30
C PRO A 42 -7.24 -9.67 9.93
N ILE A 43 -8.08 -9.40 8.93
CA ILE A 43 -7.93 -9.92 7.57
C ILE A 43 -7.79 -8.76 6.58
N PRO A 44 -6.70 -8.70 5.80
CA PRO A 44 -6.60 -7.72 4.73
C PRO A 44 -7.47 -8.17 3.56
N TYR A 45 -8.28 -7.27 3.02
CA TYR A 45 -9.11 -7.56 1.84
C TYR A 45 -8.65 -6.80 0.59
N GLN A 46 -7.84 -5.78 0.77
CA GLN A 46 -7.24 -5.01 -0.31
C GLN A 46 -5.86 -4.49 0.07
N TRP A 47 -5.07 -4.16 -0.93
CA TRP A 47 -3.92 -3.27 -0.78
C TRP A 47 -3.79 -2.35 -1.98
N SER A 48 -3.22 -1.18 -1.75
CA SER A 48 -2.71 -0.28 -2.80
C SER A 48 -1.22 -0.14 -2.61
N CYS A 49 -0.47 -0.10 -3.71
CA CYS A 49 0.96 0.08 -3.71
C CYS A 49 1.40 1.11 -4.77
N HIS A 50 2.12 2.14 -4.34
CA HIS A 50 2.79 3.08 -5.23
C HIS A 50 4.29 2.78 -5.20
N VAL A 51 4.88 2.52 -6.36
CA VAL A 51 6.31 2.23 -6.51
C VAL A 51 6.98 3.46 -7.10
N GLU A 52 7.68 4.21 -6.26
CA GLU A 52 8.48 5.36 -6.67
C GLU A 52 9.90 4.90 -7.01
N THR A 53 10.28 5.10 -8.26
CA THR A 53 11.64 4.86 -8.77
C THR A 53 12.59 6.01 -8.42
N GLU A 54 13.90 5.79 -8.53
CA GLU A 54 14.91 6.83 -8.31
C GLU A 54 14.77 8.01 -9.29
N SER A 55 14.23 7.78 -10.50
CA SER A 55 13.92 8.84 -11.46
C SER A 55 12.66 9.65 -11.13
N GLY A 56 11.96 9.34 -10.03
CA GLY A 56 10.74 10.02 -9.61
C GLY A 56 9.47 9.60 -10.36
N LEU A 57 9.54 8.53 -11.17
CA LEU A 57 8.35 7.91 -11.77
C LEU A 57 7.64 7.06 -10.72
N VAL A 58 6.31 7.13 -10.69
CA VAL A 58 5.47 6.37 -9.76
C VAL A 58 4.54 5.45 -10.53
N ASP A 59 4.73 4.15 -10.34
CA ASP A 59 3.82 3.12 -10.82
C ASP A 59 2.81 2.76 -9.74
N GLN A 60 1.52 2.66 -10.12
CA GLN A 60 0.43 2.32 -9.19
C GLN A 60 -0.06 0.90 -9.42
N PHE A 61 -0.17 0.15 -8.33
CA PHE A 61 -0.66 -1.22 -8.28
C PHE A 61 -1.71 -1.35 -7.17
N GLY A 62 -2.59 -2.34 -7.28
CA GLY A 62 -3.54 -2.65 -6.22
C GLY A 62 -4.07 -4.06 -6.31
N PHE A 63 -4.73 -4.50 -5.25
CA PHE A 63 -5.46 -5.75 -5.14
C PHE A 63 -6.73 -5.53 -4.33
N LEU A 64 -7.83 -6.16 -4.73
CA LEU A 64 -9.08 -6.20 -3.99
C LEU A 64 -9.69 -7.59 -4.13
N ASP A 65 -9.96 -8.27 -3.01
CA ASP A 65 -10.76 -9.49 -3.02
C ASP A 65 -12.25 -9.15 -3.26
N THR A 66 -12.94 -10.00 -4.00
CA THR A 66 -14.39 -9.87 -4.24
C THR A 66 -15.14 -11.18 -4.02
N ARG A 67 -14.47 -12.21 -3.48
CA ARG A 67 -14.96 -13.58 -3.42
C ARG A 67 -15.70 -13.86 -2.11
N GLY A 68 -15.33 -13.16 -1.04
CA GLY A 68 -15.88 -13.43 0.30
C GLY A 68 -15.34 -14.71 0.95
N LEU A 69 -14.22 -15.22 0.44
CA LEU A 69 -13.42 -16.29 1.03
C LEU A 69 -12.21 -15.68 1.74
N ASP A 70 -11.37 -16.51 2.37
CA ASP A 70 -10.10 -16.01 2.92
C ASP A 70 -9.22 -15.42 1.81
N PRO A 71 -8.98 -14.09 1.78
CA PRO A 71 -8.25 -13.44 0.70
C PRO A 71 -6.74 -13.57 0.82
N ARG A 72 -6.23 -14.01 1.98
CA ARG A 72 -4.80 -13.92 2.33
C ARG A 72 -3.87 -14.65 1.37
N PRO A 73 -4.16 -15.87 0.86
CA PRO A 73 -3.27 -16.55 -0.07
C PRO A 73 -3.03 -15.75 -1.35
N GLU A 74 -4.10 -15.38 -2.06
CA GLU A 74 -4.01 -14.66 -3.32
C GLU A 74 -3.53 -13.21 -3.12
N LEU A 75 -3.88 -12.60 -1.99
CA LEU A 75 -3.43 -11.27 -1.64
C LEU A 75 -1.91 -11.22 -1.44
N VAL A 76 -1.32 -12.24 -0.79
CA VAL A 76 0.13 -12.36 -0.59
C VAL A 76 0.83 -12.62 -1.92
N ASP A 77 0.31 -13.54 -2.73
CA ASP A 77 0.89 -13.86 -4.04
C ASP A 77 0.90 -12.63 -4.95
N ALA A 78 -0.21 -11.90 -5.02
CA ALA A 78 -0.31 -10.67 -5.79
C ALA A 78 0.62 -9.58 -5.26
N LEU A 79 0.78 -9.46 -3.93
CA LEU A 79 1.69 -8.49 -3.33
C LEU A 79 3.15 -8.80 -3.70
N LEU A 80 3.57 -10.07 -3.58
CA LEU A 80 4.93 -10.52 -3.91
C LEU A 80 5.28 -10.36 -5.39
N ALA A 81 4.29 -10.37 -6.29
CA ALA A 81 4.49 -10.08 -7.70
C ALA A 81 4.80 -8.59 -7.96
N VAL A 82 4.44 -7.70 -7.05
CA VAL A 82 4.63 -6.24 -7.18
C VAL A 82 5.83 -5.74 -6.39
N ILE A 83 6.03 -6.22 -5.15
CA ILE A 83 7.14 -5.75 -4.33
C ILE A 83 8.45 -6.34 -4.81
N GLU A 84 9.36 -5.50 -5.29
CA GLU A 84 10.65 -5.95 -5.79
C GLU A 84 11.51 -6.55 -4.67
N ARG A 85 12.52 -7.33 -5.04
CA ARG A 85 13.53 -7.88 -4.10
C ARG A 85 14.51 -6.83 -3.56
N LYS A 86 14.36 -5.56 -3.93
CA LYS A 86 15.21 -4.43 -3.52
C LYS A 86 14.37 -3.23 -3.09
N GLY A 87 15.02 -2.19 -2.57
CA GLY A 87 14.37 -0.96 -2.14
C GLY A 87 13.63 -1.09 -0.81
N SER A 88 12.99 -0.02 -0.37
CA SER A 88 12.27 0.03 0.91
C SER A 88 10.76 -0.18 0.72
N ILE A 89 10.12 -0.78 1.72
CA ILE A 89 8.66 -0.90 1.78
C ILE A 89 8.18 0.02 2.89
N LEU A 90 7.51 1.10 2.51
CA LEU A 90 7.01 2.10 3.44
C LEU A 90 5.55 1.82 3.74
N VAL A 91 5.24 1.65 5.02
CA VAL A 91 3.88 1.41 5.49
C VAL A 91 3.43 2.57 6.40
N PRO A 92 2.12 2.90 6.45
CA PRO A 92 1.63 4.00 7.27
C PRO A 92 2.06 3.88 8.73
N SER A 93 1.79 2.72 9.34
CA SER A 93 1.92 2.54 10.78
C SER A 93 2.38 1.14 11.19
N ALA A 94 2.55 0.94 12.49
CA ALA A 94 2.84 -0.37 13.07
C ALA A 94 1.69 -1.39 12.84
N ARG A 95 0.47 -0.93 12.51
CA ARG A 95 -0.67 -1.80 12.20
C ARG A 95 -0.36 -2.67 10.97
N GLU A 96 0.12 -2.05 9.90
CA GLU A 96 0.46 -2.74 8.66
C GLU A 96 1.69 -3.65 8.85
N THR A 97 2.68 -3.22 9.63
CA THR A 97 3.81 -4.08 10.04
C THR A 97 3.34 -5.33 10.77
N ALA A 98 2.44 -5.19 11.75
CA ALA A 98 1.91 -6.32 12.52
C ALA A 98 1.09 -7.27 11.65
N LEU A 99 0.27 -6.74 10.74
CA LEU A 99 -0.48 -7.50 9.74
C LEU A 99 0.46 -8.35 8.88
N LEU A 100 1.48 -7.74 8.27
CA LEU A 100 2.43 -8.41 7.41
C LEU A 100 3.18 -9.54 8.14
N HIS A 101 3.67 -9.30 9.36
CA HIS A 101 4.25 -10.37 10.19
C HIS A 101 3.24 -11.49 10.52
N GLY A 102 1.95 -11.15 10.68
CA GLY A 102 0.87 -12.13 10.84
C GLY A 102 0.70 -13.02 9.60
N LEU A 103 0.74 -12.42 8.41
CA LEU A 103 0.67 -13.14 7.13
C LEU A 103 1.86 -14.09 6.96
N GLN A 104 3.09 -13.65 7.25
CA GLN A 104 4.29 -14.50 7.18
C GLN A 104 4.16 -15.78 8.02
N ARG A 105 3.69 -15.64 9.27
CA ARG A 105 3.52 -16.78 10.17
C ARG A 105 2.51 -17.78 9.63
N ARG A 106 1.47 -17.32 8.93
CA ARG A 106 0.43 -18.17 8.35
C ARG A 106 0.90 -18.96 7.13
N ILE A 107 1.71 -18.34 6.26
CA ILE A 107 2.26 -19.01 5.07
C ILE A 107 3.50 -19.86 5.40
N ALA A 108 3.96 -19.87 6.65
CA ALA A 108 5.13 -20.61 7.11
C ALA A 108 6.39 -20.36 6.25
N ASP A 109 6.63 -19.10 5.89
CA ASP A 109 7.78 -18.66 5.08
C ASP A 109 8.82 -17.89 5.93
N PRO A 110 9.66 -18.59 6.71
CA PRO A 110 10.62 -17.94 7.61
C PRO A 110 11.85 -17.36 6.87
N THR A 111 12.15 -17.82 5.65
CA THR A 111 13.38 -17.45 4.92
C THR A 111 13.19 -17.15 3.44
N GLY A 112 11.95 -17.10 2.93
CA GLY A 112 11.66 -16.81 1.53
C GLY A 112 11.45 -15.34 1.24
N ALA A 113 10.88 -15.06 0.06
CA ALA A 113 10.71 -13.72 -0.47
C ALA A 113 9.87 -12.82 0.46
N PHE A 114 8.92 -13.40 1.18
CA PHE A 114 8.09 -12.65 2.12
C PHE A 114 8.90 -12.27 3.36
N ALA A 115 9.72 -13.19 3.90
CA ALA A 115 10.63 -12.89 5.00
C ALA A 115 11.63 -11.77 4.62
N ASP A 116 12.22 -11.86 3.42
CA ASP A 116 13.11 -10.82 2.88
C ASP A 116 12.41 -9.46 2.79
N ALA A 117 11.16 -9.42 2.34
CA ALA A 117 10.37 -8.19 2.26
C ALA A 117 10.18 -7.53 3.63
N LEU A 118 9.93 -8.31 4.68
CA LEU A 118 9.72 -7.78 6.04
C LEU A 118 10.96 -7.09 6.61
N THR A 119 12.16 -7.49 6.20
CA THR A 119 13.41 -6.83 6.65
C THR A 119 13.56 -5.40 6.13
N ARG A 120 12.77 -5.02 5.11
CA ARG A 120 12.83 -3.73 4.39
C ARG A 120 11.69 -2.78 4.80
N LEU A 121 10.91 -3.15 5.81
CA LEU A 121 9.77 -2.35 6.27
C LEU A 121 10.22 -1.07 6.99
N VAL A 122 9.58 0.04 6.62
CA VAL A 122 9.75 1.35 7.23
C VAL A 122 8.37 1.92 7.57
N GLU A 123 8.15 2.21 8.85
CA GLU A 123 6.89 2.82 9.32
C GLU A 123 6.95 4.34 9.22
N ILE A 124 6.07 4.94 8.43
CA ILE A 124 6.04 6.37 8.13
C ILE A 124 5.70 7.20 9.38
N ASP A 125 4.72 6.78 10.18
CA ASP A 125 4.34 7.50 11.40
C ASP A 125 5.49 7.69 12.39
N ARG A 126 6.44 6.74 12.42
CA ARG A 126 7.63 6.84 13.28
C ARG A 126 8.65 7.84 12.72
N LEU A 127 8.67 8.09 11.42
CA LEU A 127 9.51 9.10 10.79
C LEU A 127 8.93 10.51 10.95
N ALA A 128 7.61 10.66 10.82
CA ALA A 128 6.93 11.96 10.98
C ALA A 128 7.05 12.52 12.42
N LYS A 129 7.07 11.65 13.44
CA LYS A 129 7.33 12.01 14.84
C LYS A 129 8.78 12.48 15.10
N GLY A 130 9.69 12.29 14.14
CA GLY A 130 11.14 12.48 14.29
C GLY A 130 11.68 13.90 14.10
N ARG A 131 10.93 14.82 13.46
CA ARG A 131 11.15 16.29 13.32
C ARG A 131 10.54 16.73 11.98
N ARG A 132 9.87 17.88 11.98
CA ARG A 132 9.39 18.56 10.76
C ARG A 132 10.54 19.38 10.18
N ASP A 133 11.01 19.07 8.98
CA ASP A 133 11.98 19.92 8.27
C ASP A 133 11.20 21.09 7.61
N PRO A 134 11.44 22.37 7.97
CA PRO A 134 10.67 23.50 7.45
C PRO A 134 10.88 23.80 5.96
N ALA A 135 11.81 23.11 5.28
CA ALA A 135 12.14 23.33 3.86
C ALA A 135 11.38 22.43 2.88
N ALA A 136 10.23 21.88 3.28
CA ALA A 136 9.38 21.02 2.46
C ALA A 136 8.88 21.74 1.19
N ARG A 137 9.35 21.32 0.00
CA ARG A 137 8.81 21.76 -1.30
C ARG A 137 7.98 20.64 -1.93
N ARG A 138 6.93 21.04 -2.65
CA ARG A 138 5.97 20.17 -3.32
C ARG A 138 6.64 19.38 -4.44
N VAL A 139 6.62 18.06 -4.37
CA VAL A 139 7.05 17.18 -5.47
C VAL A 139 5.86 16.96 -6.41
N VAL A 140 6.06 17.16 -7.71
CA VAL A 140 5.08 16.77 -8.74
C VAL A 140 5.54 15.42 -9.29
N LEU A 141 4.79 14.36 -8.96
CA LEU A 141 5.11 12.99 -9.36
C LEU A 141 4.49 12.69 -10.73
N GLY A 142 5.28 12.11 -11.64
CA GLY A 142 4.78 11.56 -12.88
C GLY A 142 4.13 10.21 -12.61
N ILE A 143 2.80 10.12 -12.75
CA ILE A 143 2.03 8.90 -12.47
C ILE A 143 1.93 8.06 -13.74
N ARG A 144 2.32 6.80 -13.66
CA ARG A 144 2.01 5.77 -14.66
C ARG A 144 1.18 4.69 -13.98
N THR A 145 0.07 4.30 -14.59
CA THR A 145 -0.78 3.25 -14.05
C THR A 145 -0.41 1.93 -14.72
N ALA A 146 0.21 1.01 -13.97
CA ALA A 146 0.52 -0.34 -14.43
C ALA A 146 -0.36 -1.32 -13.63
N ALA A 147 -1.62 -1.48 -14.06
CA ALA A 147 -2.58 -2.25 -13.30
C ALA A 147 -2.38 -3.77 -13.52
N LEU A 148 -1.95 -4.51 -12.49
CA LEU A 148 -2.05 -5.98 -12.44
C LEU A 148 -3.49 -6.42 -12.06
N VAL A 149 -4.37 -5.48 -11.73
CA VAL A 149 -5.77 -5.72 -11.36
C VAL A 149 -6.69 -4.90 -12.23
N LEU A 150 -7.71 -5.55 -12.78
CA LEU A 150 -8.73 -4.99 -13.66
C LEU A 150 -9.36 -3.75 -13.02
N TRP A 151 -8.84 -2.57 -13.34
CA TRP A 151 -9.52 -1.31 -13.10
C TRP A 151 -10.80 -1.36 -13.92
N PRO A 152 -11.99 -1.40 -13.30
CA PRO A 152 -13.22 -1.44 -14.08
C PRO A 152 -13.40 -0.04 -14.64
N ASP A 153 -12.86 0.21 -15.83
CA ASP A 153 -13.04 1.48 -16.52
C ASP A 153 -14.51 1.66 -16.94
N ASP A 154 -14.88 2.91 -17.28
CA ASP A 154 -16.15 3.40 -17.84
C ASP A 154 -16.97 4.36 -16.92
N ALA A 155 -17.48 5.38 -17.60
CA ALA A 155 -17.97 6.71 -17.20
C ALA A 155 -19.04 6.86 -16.10
N ALA A 156 -19.18 8.12 -15.65
CA ALA A 156 -20.13 8.70 -14.70
C ALA A 156 -20.35 7.84 -13.45
N ASP A 157 -19.52 8.07 -12.44
CA ASP A 157 -19.41 7.18 -11.29
C ASP A 157 -20.41 7.53 -10.17
N PRO A 158 -21.52 6.77 -9.97
CA PRO A 158 -22.37 6.90 -8.79
C PRO A 158 -21.76 6.16 -7.58
N SER A 159 -20.49 5.76 -7.62
CA SER A 159 -19.86 5.05 -6.50
C SER A 159 -19.90 5.87 -5.23
N PRO A 160 -20.18 5.24 -4.08
CA PRO A 160 -20.19 5.94 -2.81
C PRO A 160 -18.81 6.50 -2.49
N MET A 161 -18.76 7.72 -1.96
CA MET A 161 -17.53 8.29 -1.43
C MET A 161 -17.30 7.72 -0.02
N LEU A 162 -16.30 6.86 0.12
CA LEU A 162 -15.89 6.30 1.40
C LEU A 162 -15.04 7.33 2.15
N ARG A 163 -15.33 7.54 3.43
CA ARG A 163 -14.74 8.62 4.24
C ARG A 163 -13.72 8.15 5.27
N ASP A 164 -13.78 6.88 5.65
CA ASP A 164 -12.92 6.29 6.67
C ASP A 164 -12.84 4.76 6.52
N ASP A 165 -11.91 4.14 7.26
CA ASP A 165 -11.70 2.69 7.30
C ASP A 165 -12.97 1.92 7.70
N ARG A 166 -13.87 2.52 8.50
CA ARG A 166 -15.13 1.88 8.92
C ARG A 166 -16.14 1.81 7.78
N ALA A 167 -16.28 2.89 7.02
CA ALA A 167 -17.10 2.94 5.83
C ALA A 167 -16.55 1.99 4.76
N ALA A 168 -15.23 1.92 4.60
CA ALA A 168 -14.58 0.96 3.70
C ALA A 168 -14.83 -0.49 4.13
N ALA A 169 -14.69 -0.82 5.41
CA ALA A 169 -15.01 -2.15 5.93
C ALA A 169 -16.48 -2.52 5.67
N ALA A 170 -17.43 -1.60 5.91
CA ALA A 170 -18.85 -1.82 5.63
C ALA A 170 -19.12 -2.04 4.13
N ALA A 171 -18.50 -1.24 3.26
CA ALA A 171 -18.59 -1.38 1.82
C ALA A 171 -18.02 -2.72 1.31
N TYR A 172 -16.92 -3.19 1.90
CA TYR A 172 -16.36 -4.50 1.59
C TYR A 172 -17.27 -5.65 2.04
N LEU A 173 -17.86 -5.58 3.24
CA LEU A 173 -18.83 -6.58 3.70
C LEU A 173 -20.07 -6.63 2.80
N GLU A 174 -20.55 -5.47 2.33
CA GLU A 174 -21.62 -5.41 1.33
C GLU A 174 -21.16 -6.03 0.00
N LEU A 175 -19.95 -5.74 -0.47
CA LEU A 175 -19.42 -6.25 -1.74
C LEU A 175 -19.44 -7.78 -1.81
N ILE A 176 -19.06 -8.45 -0.72
CA ILE A 176 -18.95 -9.91 -0.66
C ILE A 176 -20.28 -10.61 -0.31
N ASP A 177 -21.30 -9.89 0.16
CA ASP A 177 -22.61 -10.48 0.45
C ASP A 177 -23.24 -11.05 -0.83
N ALA A 178 -23.64 -12.33 -0.78
CA ALA A 178 -24.26 -13.06 -1.90
C ALA A 178 -25.51 -12.35 -2.46
N ARG A 179 -26.20 -11.54 -1.66
CA ARG A 179 -27.40 -10.79 -2.04
C ARG A 179 -27.09 -9.50 -2.79
N THR A 180 -25.83 -9.05 -2.80
CA THR A 180 -25.43 -7.79 -3.43
C THR A 180 -25.45 -7.92 -4.94
N GLN A 181 -26.27 -7.07 -5.57
CA GLN A 181 -26.49 -7.06 -7.01
C GLN A 181 -25.21 -6.73 -7.80
N ARG A 182 -25.09 -7.27 -9.02
CA ARG A 182 -23.89 -7.13 -9.86
C ARG A 182 -23.46 -5.68 -10.09
N ILE A 183 -24.42 -4.77 -10.32
CA ILE A 183 -24.13 -3.35 -10.54
C ILE A 183 -23.57 -2.73 -9.25
N ARG A 184 -24.18 -3.03 -8.10
CA ARG A 184 -23.72 -2.55 -6.80
C ARG A 184 -22.34 -3.08 -6.44
N ARG A 185 -22.05 -4.36 -6.70
CA ARG A 185 -20.70 -4.94 -6.54
C ARG A 185 -19.64 -4.16 -7.32
N ARG A 186 -19.92 -3.79 -8.57
CA ARG A 186 -19.00 -2.97 -9.38
C ARG A 186 -18.76 -1.58 -8.78
N GLN A 187 -19.82 -0.92 -8.31
CA GLN A 187 -19.72 0.40 -7.65
C GLN A 187 -18.89 0.32 -6.36
N LEU A 188 -19.14 -0.69 -5.53
CA LEU A 188 -18.40 -0.89 -4.28
C LEU A 188 -16.93 -1.20 -4.55
N ALA A 189 -16.63 -2.05 -5.53
CA ALA A 189 -15.25 -2.37 -5.90
C ALA A 189 -14.49 -1.11 -6.35
N ARG A 190 -15.10 -0.28 -7.20
CA ARG A 190 -14.52 1.01 -7.62
C ARG A 190 -14.33 1.96 -6.45
N ALA A 191 -15.32 2.07 -5.56
CA ALA A 191 -15.23 2.92 -4.37
C ALA A 191 -14.07 2.51 -3.45
N LEU A 192 -13.91 1.20 -3.22
CA LEU A 192 -12.87 0.64 -2.36
C LEU A 192 -11.47 0.88 -2.93
N VAL A 193 -11.27 0.60 -4.22
CA VAL A 193 -10.00 0.85 -4.90
C VAL A 193 -9.66 2.35 -4.91
N ARG A 194 -10.63 3.21 -5.23
CA ARG A 194 -10.44 4.67 -5.20
C ARG A 194 -10.08 5.18 -3.80
N TYR A 195 -10.76 4.69 -2.77
CA TYR A 195 -10.42 5.00 -1.39
C TYR A 195 -9.03 4.47 -1.03
N GLY A 196 -8.69 3.27 -1.54
CA GLY A 196 -7.36 2.68 -1.68
C GLY A 196 -6.30 3.71 -2.05
N ASP A 197 -6.45 4.25 -3.25
CA ASP A 197 -5.40 5.04 -3.86
C ASP A 197 -5.35 6.48 -3.33
N LEU A 198 -6.49 7.06 -2.93
CA LEU A 198 -6.56 8.41 -2.37
C LEU A 198 -5.77 8.51 -1.06
N GLU A 199 -6.04 7.64 -0.09
CA GLU A 199 -5.33 7.63 1.19
C GLU A 199 -3.84 7.32 1.02
N LEU A 200 -3.48 6.46 0.06
CA LEU A 200 -2.08 6.21 -0.24
C LEU A 200 -1.43 7.45 -0.86
N SER A 201 -2.11 8.13 -1.78
CA SER A 201 -1.62 9.36 -2.39
C SER A 201 -1.38 10.45 -1.35
N ASP A 202 -2.31 10.62 -0.40
CA ASP A 202 -2.17 11.57 0.70
C ASP A 202 -0.97 11.23 1.60
N LEU A 203 -0.75 9.94 1.87
CA LEU A 203 0.41 9.45 2.62
C LEU A 203 1.74 9.69 1.87
N VAL A 204 1.79 9.40 0.57
CA VAL A 204 2.99 9.66 -0.27
C VAL A 204 3.29 11.15 -0.30
N GLN A 205 2.27 12.00 -0.50
CA GLN A 205 2.42 13.45 -0.51
C GLN A 205 2.94 13.96 0.83
N ALA A 206 2.35 13.52 1.94
CA ALA A 206 2.80 13.88 3.28
C ALA A 206 4.24 13.42 3.56
N PHE A 207 4.61 12.23 3.10
CA PHE A 207 5.97 11.71 3.22
C PHE A 207 6.97 12.55 2.38
N ALA A 208 6.62 12.88 1.13
CA ALA A 208 7.45 13.69 0.25
C ALA A 208 7.71 15.09 0.83
N GLU A 209 6.68 15.71 1.43
CA GLU A 209 6.83 16.97 2.16
C GLU A 209 7.81 16.85 3.32
N HIS A 210 7.73 15.79 4.12
CA HIS A 210 8.69 15.55 5.21
C HIS A 210 10.10 15.20 4.72
N ALA A 211 10.24 14.67 3.50
CA ALA A 211 11.51 14.18 2.99
C ALA A 211 12.44 15.26 2.43
N GLY A 212 11.93 16.44 2.05
CA GLY A 212 12.73 17.61 1.68
C GLY A 212 13.80 17.32 0.62
N GLY A 213 13.39 17.18 -0.64
CA GLY A 213 14.34 17.05 -1.76
C GLY A 213 14.97 18.40 -2.12
N GLY A 214 16.30 18.51 -1.97
CA GLY A 214 17.05 19.57 -2.62
C GLY A 214 17.09 19.33 -4.13
N SER A 215 16.44 20.19 -4.91
CA SER A 215 16.74 20.28 -6.34
C SER A 215 18.06 21.03 -6.46
N GLU A 216 19.15 20.34 -6.79
CA GLU A 216 20.15 21.03 -7.60
C GLU A 216 19.50 21.32 -8.96
N PRO A 217 19.60 22.55 -9.48
CA PRO A 217 19.15 22.85 -10.81
C PRO A 217 19.88 21.92 -11.78
N ILE A 218 19.12 21.19 -12.60
CA ILE A 218 19.69 20.49 -13.77
C ILE A 218 20.45 21.55 -14.55
N LYS A 219 21.79 21.51 -14.51
CA LYS A 219 22.60 22.28 -15.44
C LYS A 219 22.20 21.80 -16.82
N SER A 220 21.53 22.67 -17.57
CA SER A 220 21.34 22.49 -19.00
C SER A 220 22.69 22.14 -19.60
N GLY A 221 22.83 20.88 -20.04
CA GLY A 221 23.97 20.47 -20.84
C GLY A 221 24.05 21.37 -22.08
N PRO A 222 25.25 21.60 -22.63
CA PRO A 222 25.40 22.51 -23.75
C PRO A 222 24.49 22.06 -24.90
N MET A 223 23.62 22.96 -25.35
CA MET A 223 23.02 22.83 -26.67
C MET A 223 24.16 22.81 -27.67
N LEU A 224 24.38 21.66 -28.30
CA LEU A 224 25.14 21.60 -29.52
C LEU A 224 24.23 22.13 -30.63
N ASN A 225 24.74 23.12 -31.38
CA ASN A 225 24.13 23.67 -32.58
C ASN A 225 23.77 22.59 -33.61
#